data_AF-A0A819IM37-F1
#
_entry.id   AF-A0A819IM37-F1
#
_cell.length_a   1.000
_cell.length_b   1.000
_cell.length_c   1.000
_cell.angle_alpha   90.00
_cell.angle_beta   90.00
_cell.angle_gamma   90.00
#
_symmetry.space_group_name_H-M   'P 1'
#
loop_
_entity.id
_entity.type
_entity.pdbx_description
1 polymer ?
#
loop_
_entity_poly.entity_id
_entity_poly.type
_entity_poly.pdbx_seq_one_letter_code
_entity_poly.pdbx_strand_id
1 'polypeptide(L)'
;MYVGALPNISMEALVQFNIPGDRYAISSIRLFLGKYHALPCLLTCMSSTDRKLLHVTTILEYLCNEFKHDLNTDLITGNYNAQTNQMDIKARFCDLKNGIMLEFQDIYLNSEVLNPNQLKADKSDDGFSIAQTITIYYLPHQMTSVSELCKSFYKMTVLSPEPSITFTLHMVCRNQDGYYLSCITIKKPLITDLALYYGNDFVSVHEKIIKSLNTLENK
;
A
#
# COMPACT_ATOMS: atom_id res chain seq x y z
N MET A 1 7.73 12.84 -10.62
CA MET A 1 8.88 11.92 -10.76
C MET A 1 10.12 12.72 -10.44
N TYR A 2 10.71 12.53 -9.25
CA TYR A 2 11.95 13.19 -8.86
C TYR A 2 13.07 12.17 -9.03
N VAL A 3 13.96 12.39 -10.00
CA VAL A 3 15.16 11.57 -10.21
C VAL A 3 16.31 12.39 -9.68
N GLY A 4 16.65 12.19 -8.41
CA GLY A 4 17.85 12.79 -7.82
C GLY A 4 19.05 11.89 -8.10
N ALA A 5 19.94 12.28 -9.01
CA ALA A 5 21.28 11.72 -9.10
C ALA A 5 22.24 12.66 -8.34
N LEU A 6 22.87 12.18 -7.28
CA LEU A 6 23.95 12.89 -6.58
C LEU A 6 25.28 12.22 -6.95
N PRO A 7 25.96 12.61 -8.04
CA PRO A 7 27.25 12.05 -8.38
C PRO A 7 28.35 12.63 -7.46
N ASN A 8 29.29 11.77 -7.06
CA ASN A 8 30.57 12.09 -6.38
C ASN A 8 30.48 12.69 -4.98
N ILE A 9 30.03 11.88 -4.01
CA ILE A 9 30.21 12.18 -2.59
C ILE A 9 31.38 11.33 -2.06
N SER A 10 32.31 11.94 -1.32
CA SER A 10 33.45 11.25 -0.73
C SER A 10 33.00 10.21 0.32
N MET A 11 33.81 9.16 0.54
CA MET A 11 33.57 8.14 1.58
C MET A 11 33.41 8.74 2.99
N GLU A 12 34.00 9.91 3.25
CA GLU A 12 33.86 10.62 4.52
C GLU A 12 32.49 11.32 4.65
N ALA A 13 31.92 11.80 3.55
CA ALA A 13 30.57 12.37 3.52
C ALA A 13 29.46 11.30 3.55
N LEU A 14 29.78 10.06 3.19
CA LEU A 14 28.91 8.88 3.43
C LEU A 14 28.65 8.60 4.91
N VAL A 15 29.63 8.90 5.78
CA VAL A 15 29.49 8.78 7.24
C VAL A 15 28.64 9.93 7.84
N GLN A 16 28.48 11.04 7.10
CA GLN A 16 27.70 12.21 7.50
C GLN A 16 26.23 12.21 7.03
N PHE A 17 25.77 11.22 6.25
CA PHE A 17 24.33 11.04 5.95
C PHE A 17 23.49 10.52 7.14
N ASN A 18 23.87 10.91 8.36
CA ASN A 18 22.88 11.06 9.41
C ASN A 18 22.05 12.30 9.05
N ILE A 19 20.94 12.12 8.32
CA ILE A 19 19.89 13.13 8.30
C ILE A 19 19.47 13.31 9.78
N PRO A 20 19.74 14.46 10.41
CA PRO A 20 19.43 14.62 11.82
C PRO A 20 17.91 14.64 11.96
N GLY A 21 17.34 13.57 12.54
CA GLY A 21 15.95 13.55 12.99
C GLY A 21 15.08 12.41 12.47
N ASP A 22 15.48 11.69 11.43
CA ASP A 22 14.62 10.65 10.86
C ASP A 22 15.05 9.25 11.29
N ARG A 23 14.58 8.81 12.46
CA ARG A 23 14.91 7.49 13.03
C ARG A 23 14.40 6.31 12.20
N TYR A 24 13.58 6.55 11.17
CA TYR A 24 12.92 5.51 10.38
C TYR A 24 13.54 5.28 8.99
N ALA A 25 14.30 6.23 8.44
CA ALA A 25 14.84 6.16 7.07
C ALA A 25 16.24 5.51 6.94
N ILE A 26 16.83 5.03 8.04
CA ILE A 26 18.29 4.85 8.15
C ILE A 26 18.78 3.41 7.82
N SER A 27 17.92 2.42 7.56
CA SER A 27 18.37 1.04 7.29
C SER A 27 18.73 0.73 5.83
N SER A 28 17.90 1.11 4.87
CA SER A 28 17.97 0.63 3.47
C SER A 28 19.18 1.16 2.72
N ILE A 29 19.44 2.46 2.84
CA ILE A 29 20.60 3.11 2.21
C ILE A 29 21.90 2.55 2.80
N ARG A 30 21.94 2.30 4.12
CA ARG A 30 23.11 1.71 4.77
C ARG A 30 23.36 0.28 4.30
N LEU A 31 22.30 -0.53 4.15
CA LEU A 31 22.42 -1.88 3.59
C LEU A 31 22.94 -1.85 2.14
N PHE A 32 22.40 -0.96 1.32
CA PHE A 32 22.84 -0.79 -0.07
C PHE A 32 24.31 -0.39 -0.13
N LEU A 33 24.72 0.61 0.65
CA LEU A 33 26.09 1.07 0.74
C LEU A 33 27.04 -0.01 1.25
N GLY A 34 26.63 -0.76 2.27
CA GLY A 34 27.42 -1.85 2.83
C GLY A 34 27.68 -2.97 1.83
N LYS A 35 26.75 -3.21 0.91
CA LYS A 35 26.85 -4.29 -0.09
C LYS A 35 27.48 -3.88 -1.41
N TYR A 36 27.07 -2.73 -1.95
CA TYR A 36 27.46 -2.28 -3.28
C TYR A 36 28.56 -1.22 -3.27
N HIS A 37 28.92 -0.71 -2.09
CA HIS A 37 29.95 0.33 -1.91
C HIS A 37 29.74 1.56 -2.81
N ALA A 38 28.48 1.89 -3.08
CA ALA A 38 28.08 2.99 -3.95
C ALA A 38 26.78 3.63 -3.46
N LEU A 39 26.65 4.95 -3.64
CA LEU A 39 25.39 5.63 -3.38
C LEU A 39 24.31 5.15 -4.34
N PRO A 40 23.12 4.76 -3.84
CA PRO A 40 22.03 4.36 -4.70
C PRO A 40 21.41 5.58 -5.39
N CYS A 41 20.98 5.39 -6.64
CA CYS A 41 19.86 6.15 -7.19
C CYS A 41 18.56 5.65 -6.53
N LEU A 42 17.57 6.54 -6.38
CA LEU A 42 16.30 6.22 -5.74
C LEU A 42 15.15 6.45 -6.70
N LEU A 43 14.22 5.49 -6.74
CA LEU A 43 12.95 5.63 -7.42
C LEU A 43 11.83 5.13 -6.52
N THR A 44 10.93 6.02 -6.12
CA THR A 44 9.73 5.64 -5.37
C THR A 44 8.60 5.35 -6.35
N CYS A 45 8.18 4.09 -6.41
CA CYS A 45 6.94 3.69 -7.03
C CYS A 45 5.79 4.12 -6.12
N MET A 46 5.28 5.32 -6.38
CA MET A 46 4.01 5.76 -5.82
C MET A 46 2.88 5.30 -6.74
N SER A 47 1.77 4.91 -6.14
CA SER A 47 0.54 4.69 -6.85
C SER A 47 0.17 5.91 -7.70
N SER A 48 -0.28 5.71 -8.94
CA SER A 48 -0.56 6.82 -9.88
C SER A 48 -1.69 7.75 -9.41
N THR A 49 -2.44 7.33 -8.39
CA THR A 49 -3.50 8.03 -7.67
C THR A 49 -3.50 7.50 -6.23
N ASP A 50 -3.96 8.29 -5.26
CA ASP A 50 -4.08 7.91 -3.82
C ASP A 50 -4.89 6.62 -3.56
N ARG A 51 -5.49 6.04 -4.61
CA ARG A 51 -6.33 4.85 -4.55
C ARG A 51 -5.66 3.57 -5.04
N LYS A 52 -4.58 3.64 -5.82
CA LYS A 52 -3.90 2.40 -6.24
C LYS A 52 -3.04 1.90 -5.10
N LEU A 53 -3.05 0.60 -4.86
CA LEU A 53 -2.24 -0.06 -3.85
C LEU A 53 -1.47 -1.19 -4.54
N LEU A 54 -0.20 -1.35 -4.18
CA LEU A 54 0.68 -2.35 -4.78
C LEU A 54 0.42 -3.68 -4.09
N HIS A 55 0.09 -4.72 -4.85
CA HIS A 55 -0.14 -6.06 -4.30
C HIS A 55 1.21 -6.76 -4.10
N VAL A 56 1.63 -6.88 -2.85
CA VAL A 56 2.98 -7.30 -2.47
C VAL A 56 3.25 -8.73 -2.94
N THR A 57 2.32 -9.66 -2.75
CA THR A 57 2.54 -11.07 -3.08
C THR A 57 2.78 -11.29 -4.56
N THR A 58 1.94 -10.74 -5.44
CA THR A 58 2.15 -10.90 -6.89
C THR A 58 3.45 -10.24 -7.35
N ILE A 59 3.85 -9.13 -6.73
CA ILE A 59 5.17 -8.53 -6.99
C ILE A 59 6.30 -9.47 -6.58
N LEU A 60 6.23 -10.07 -5.38
CA LEU A 60 7.24 -11.02 -4.92
C LEU A 60 7.31 -12.26 -5.81
N GLU A 61 6.17 -12.80 -6.24
CA GLU A 61 6.11 -13.90 -7.21
C GLU A 61 6.79 -13.54 -8.53
N TYR A 62 6.55 -12.32 -9.04
CA TYR A 62 7.23 -11.81 -10.23
C TYR A 62 8.75 -11.73 -10.03
N LEU A 63 9.24 -11.23 -8.89
CA LEU A 63 10.67 -11.19 -8.58
C LEU A 63 11.28 -12.60 -8.52
N CYS A 64 10.59 -13.56 -7.91
CA CYS A 64 11.04 -14.96 -7.89
C CYS A 64 11.14 -15.55 -9.30
N ASN A 65 10.11 -15.34 -10.12
CA ASN A 65 9.99 -15.99 -11.42
C ASN A 65 10.95 -15.38 -12.46
N GLU A 66 10.97 -14.05 -12.56
CA GLU A 66 11.73 -13.33 -13.60
C GLU A 66 13.15 -13.00 -13.16
N PHE A 67 13.37 -12.65 -11.88
CA PHE A 67 14.68 -12.22 -11.36
C PHE A 67 15.39 -13.30 -10.56
N LYS A 68 14.79 -14.50 -10.42
CA LYS A 68 15.33 -15.62 -9.62
C LYS A 68 15.63 -15.20 -8.19
N HIS A 69 14.84 -14.29 -7.66
CA HIS A 69 14.96 -13.79 -6.31
C HIS A 69 14.63 -14.88 -5.28
N ASP A 70 15.42 -14.98 -4.21
CA ASP A 70 15.19 -15.91 -3.10
C ASP A 70 14.59 -15.17 -1.91
N LEU A 71 13.31 -15.44 -1.66
CA LEU A 71 12.53 -14.83 -0.59
C LEU A 71 13.10 -15.09 0.82
N ASN A 72 13.90 -16.15 1.01
CA ASN A 72 14.51 -16.44 2.31
C ASN A 72 15.69 -15.52 2.62
N THR A 73 16.18 -14.79 1.61
CA THR A 73 17.25 -13.81 1.79
C THR A 73 16.74 -12.41 2.10
N ASP A 74 15.41 -12.24 2.16
CA ASP A 74 14.80 -10.96 2.46
C ASP A 74 14.95 -10.58 3.93
N LEU A 75 15.23 -9.30 4.16
CA LEU A 75 15.11 -8.74 5.49
C LEU A 75 13.64 -8.33 5.69
N ILE A 76 13.01 -8.89 6.71
CA ILE A 76 11.62 -8.63 7.07
C ILE A 76 11.60 -7.93 8.43
N THR A 77 10.89 -6.82 8.50
CA THR A 77 10.58 -6.14 9.76
C THR A 77 9.09 -6.24 10.02
N GLY A 78 8.73 -6.44 11.28
CA GLY A 78 7.34 -6.65 11.66
C GLY A 78 7.05 -6.17 13.07
N ASN A 79 5.77 -6.11 13.39
CA ASN A 79 5.27 -5.86 14.72
C ASN A 79 4.73 -7.17 15.28
N TYR A 80 5.00 -7.44 16.56
CA TYR A 80 4.38 -8.54 17.27
C TYR A 80 3.33 -8.00 18.24
N ASN A 81 2.10 -8.43 18.08
CA ASN A 81 1.02 -8.13 19.01
C ASN A 81 0.93 -9.24 20.06
N ALA A 82 1.38 -8.94 21.28
CA ALA A 82 1.37 -9.90 22.38
C ALA A 82 -0.04 -10.29 22.86
N GLN A 83 -1.06 -9.46 22.63
CA GLN A 83 -2.43 -9.75 23.04
C GLN A 83 -3.11 -10.73 22.09
N THR A 84 -2.88 -10.58 20.78
CA THR A 84 -3.45 -11.48 19.76
C THR A 84 -2.52 -12.62 19.37
N ASN A 85 -1.26 -12.61 19.84
CA ASN A 85 -0.19 -13.52 19.44
C ASN A 85 0.02 -13.56 17.92
N GLN A 86 -0.12 -12.41 17.27
CA GLN A 86 0.02 -12.26 15.82
C GLN A 86 1.25 -11.43 15.48
N MET A 87 1.87 -11.77 14.35
CA MET A 87 3.00 -11.04 13.78
C MET A 87 2.60 -10.45 12.44
N ASP A 88 2.69 -9.12 12.35
CA ASP A 88 2.38 -8.37 11.14
C ASP A 88 3.68 -7.92 10.48
N ILE A 89 3.81 -8.14 9.18
CA ILE A 89 4.96 -7.63 8.42
C ILE A 89 4.72 -6.14 8.17
N LYS A 90 5.64 -5.29 8.65
CA LYS A 90 5.58 -3.84 8.46
C LYS A 90 6.31 -3.41 7.19
N ALA A 91 7.50 -3.95 6.98
CA ALA A 91 8.30 -3.67 5.80
C ALA A 91 9.15 -4.86 5.40
N ARG A 92 9.45 -4.96 4.11
CA ARG A 92 10.24 -6.03 3.52
C ARG A 92 11.29 -5.45 2.58
N PHE A 93 12.51 -5.95 2.67
CA PHE A 93 13.63 -5.57 1.83
C PHE A 93 14.03 -6.74 0.96
N CYS A 94 14.01 -6.53 -0.35
CA CYS A 94 14.40 -7.52 -1.36
C CYS A 94 15.65 -7.05 -2.07
N ASP A 95 16.70 -7.86 -2.05
CA ASP A 95 17.93 -7.57 -2.78
C ASP A 95 18.07 -8.53 -3.97
N LEU A 96 17.98 -7.98 -5.18
CA LEU A 96 18.05 -8.76 -6.42
C LEU A 96 19.50 -9.15 -6.80
N LYS A 97 20.50 -8.81 -5.98
CA LYS A 97 21.92 -9.16 -6.13
C LYS A 97 22.58 -8.64 -7.41
N ASN A 98 21.93 -7.76 -8.15
CA ASN A 98 22.40 -7.17 -9.41
C ASN A 98 22.58 -5.64 -9.33
N GLY A 99 22.60 -5.08 -8.11
CA GLY A 99 22.67 -3.63 -7.91
C GLY A 99 21.29 -2.98 -7.84
N ILE A 100 20.23 -3.74 -7.61
CA ILE A 100 18.86 -3.28 -7.38
C ILE A 100 18.37 -3.86 -6.05
N MET A 101 17.89 -3.00 -5.15
CA MET A 101 17.22 -3.37 -3.92
C MET A 101 15.84 -2.68 -3.85
N LEU A 102 14.85 -3.38 -3.34
CA LEU A 102 13.49 -2.91 -3.19
C LEU A 102 13.11 -2.90 -1.72
N GLU A 103 12.46 -1.84 -1.29
CA GLU A 103 11.87 -1.71 0.03
C GLU A 103 10.37 -1.52 -0.12
N PHE A 104 9.60 -2.47 0.41
CA PHE A 104 8.16 -2.40 0.56
C PHE A 104 7.87 -1.81 1.94
N GLN A 105 7.23 -0.65 1.99
CA GLN A 105 6.89 0.03 3.25
C GLN A 105 5.40 -0.05 3.50
N ASP A 106 5.04 0.01 4.79
CA ASP A 106 3.66 0.00 5.27
C ASP A 106 2.84 -1.13 4.63
N ILE A 107 3.35 -2.36 4.77
CA ILE A 107 2.64 -3.57 4.35
C ILE A 107 1.51 -3.84 5.34
N TYR A 108 0.31 -4.09 4.83
CA TYR A 108 -0.82 -4.54 5.64
C TYR A 108 -1.79 -5.41 4.81
N LEU A 109 -2.60 -6.19 5.51
CA LEU A 109 -3.65 -7.01 4.91
C LEU A 109 -4.94 -6.18 4.77
N ASN A 110 -5.56 -6.20 3.60
CA ASN A 110 -6.83 -5.53 3.35
C ASN A 110 -7.74 -6.41 2.47
N SER A 111 -8.91 -6.77 3.00
CA SER A 111 -9.96 -7.52 2.28
C SER A 111 -11.01 -6.61 1.64
N GLU A 112 -10.91 -5.30 1.82
CA GLU A 112 -11.85 -4.31 1.31
C GLU A 112 -11.42 -3.65 0.00
N VAL A 113 -10.48 -4.26 -0.74
CA VAL A 113 -9.98 -3.71 -2.01
C VAL A 113 -10.88 -4.05 -3.20
N LEU A 114 -10.86 -3.22 -4.24
CA LEU A 114 -11.38 -3.57 -5.56
C LEU A 114 -10.26 -4.19 -6.39
N ASN A 115 -10.53 -5.30 -7.06
CA ASN A 115 -9.54 -6.09 -7.78
C ASN A 115 -9.82 -6.12 -9.30
N PRO A 116 -9.62 -4.99 -10.03
CA PRO A 116 -9.89 -4.93 -11.47
C PRO A 116 -8.94 -5.80 -12.29
N ASN A 117 -7.76 -6.12 -11.74
CA ASN A 117 -6.73 -6.93 -12.40
C ASN A 117 -6.89 -8.43 -12.15
N GLN A 118 -7.95 -8.86 -11.46
CA GLN A 118 -8.26 -10.27 -11.17
C GLN A 118 -7.09 -11.02 -10.50
N LEU A 119 -6.34 -10.33 -9.63
CA LEU A 119 -5.24 -10.91 -8.86
C LEU A 119 -5.78 -11.94 -7.86
N LYS A 120 -4.98 -12.97 -7.57
CA LYS A 120 -5.35 -13.97 -6.57
C LYS A 120 -5.22 -13.36 -5.17
N ALA A 121 -6.22 -13.57 -4.31
CA ALA A 121 -6.15 -13.17 -2.90
C ALA A 121 -5.09 -14.00 -2.14
N ASP A 122 -4.51 -13.39 -1.11
CA ASP A 122 -3.47 -14.01 -0.28
C ASP A 122 -4.04 -14.88 0.84
N LYS A 123 -5.28 -14.61 1.20
CA LYS A 123 -6.02 -15.29 2.27
C LYS A 123 -7.39 -15.74 1.76
N SER A 124 -7.98 -16.72 2.44
CA SER A 124 -9.26 -17.32 2.07
C SER A 124 -10.47 -16.39 2.25
N ASP A 125 -10.30 -15.29 2.97
CA ASP A 125 -11.29 -14.24 3.23
C ASP A 125 -11.14 -13.05 2.27
N ASP A 126 -10.57 -13.30 1.08
CA ASP A 126 -10.25 -12.28 0.08
C ASP A 126 -9.28 -11.19 0.58
N GLY A 127 -8.46 -11.49 1.59
CA GLY A 127 -7.41 -10.58 2.06
C GLY A 127 -6.26 -10.42 1.06
N PHE A 128 -5.89 -9.18 0.75
CA PHE A 128 -4.72 -8.82 -0.06
C PHE A 128 -3.66 -8.12 0.79
N SER A 129 -2.42 -8.62 0.74
CA SER A 129 -1.22 -8.03 1.32
C SER A 129 -0.74 -6.91 0.41
N ILE A 130 -0.93 -5.68 0.84
CA ILE A 130 -0.73 -4.49 0.01
C ILE A 130 0.27 -3.53 0.65
N ALA A 131 0.93 -2.73 -0.19
CA ALA A 131 1.81 -1.65 0.20
C ALA A 131 1.40 -0.36 -0.52
N GLN A 132 1.53 0.77 0.17
CA GLN A 132 1.27 2.08 -0.45
C GLN A 132 2.45 2.52 -1.34
N THR A 133 3.67 2.17 -0.93
CA THR A 133 4.90 2.59 -1.58
C THR A 133 5.88 1.44 -1.69
N ILE A 134 6.60 1.41 -2.82
CA ILE A 134 7.82 0.62 -2.97
C ILE A 134 8.93 1.60 -3.34
N THR A 135 9.99 1.66 -2.53
CA THR A 135 11.20 2.42 -2.85
C THR A 135 12.22 1.48 -3.47
N ILE A 136 12.73 1.83 -4.66
CA ILE A 136 13.76 1.08 -5.37
C ILE A 136 15.07 1.84 -5.27
N TYR A 137 16.10 1.18 -4.71
CA TYR A 137 17.48 1.63 -4.64
C TYR A 137 18.28 0.92 -5.73
N TYR A 138 19.02 1.66 -6.55
CA TYR A 138 19.70 1.03 -7.69
C TYR A 138 21.01 1.71 -8.09
N LEU A 139 21.93 0.95 -8.68
CA LEU A 139 23.13 1.50 -9.28
C LEU A 139 22.78 2.27 -10.57
N PRO A 140 23.46 3.40 -10.90
CA PRO A 140 23.07 4.24 -12.03
C PRO A 140 22.87 3.51 -13.38
N HIS A 141 23.67 2.47 -13.65
CA HIS A 141 23.57 1.69 -14.88
C HIS A 141 22.34 0.76 -14.96
N GLN A 142 21.60 0.59 -13.86
CA GLN A 142 20.38 -0.23 -13.78
C GLN A 142 19.10 0.56 -14.11
N MET A 143 19.20 1.84 -14.50
CA MET A 143 18.03 2.70 -14.74
C MET A 143 17.00 2.09 -15.71
N THR A 144 17.47 1.46 -16.79
CA THR A 144 16.58 0.81 -17.77
C THR A 144 15.83 -0.36 -17.15
N SER A 145 16.53 -1.26 -16.45
CA SER A 145 15.95 -2.43 -15.78
C SER A 145 14.95 -2.02 -14.69
N VAL A 146 15.26 -0.97 -13.92
CA VAL A 146 14.34 -0.41 -12.92
C VAL A 146 13.08 0.16 -13.56
N SER A 147 13.22 0.87 -14.70
CA SER A 147 12.07 1.41 -15.44
C SER A 147 11.14 0.30 -15.96
N GLU A 148 11.71 -0.79 -16.48
CA GLU A 148 10.95 -1.97 -16.93
C GLU A 148 10.22 -2.65 -15.77
N LEU A 149 10.90 -2.84 -14.65
CA LEU A 149 10.34 -3.41 -13.43
C LEU A 149 9.15 -2.57 -12.91
N CYS A 150 9.26 -1.24 -12.94
CA CYS A 150 8.15 -0.35 -12.58
C CYS A 150 6.93 -0.50 -13.50
N LYS A 151 7.15 -0.70 -14.81
CA LYS A 151 6.06 -0.94 -15.76
C LYS A 151 5.33 -2.24 -15.46
N SER A 152 6.05 -3.28 -15.02
CA SER A 152 5.45 -4.55 -14.60
C SER A 152 4.57 -4.37 -13.36
N PHE A 153 5.04 -3.60 -12.37
CA PHE A 153 4.30 -3.36 -11.12
C PHE A 153 2.95 -2.68 -11.33
N TYR A 154 2.79 -1.89 -12.38
CA TYR A 154 1.51 -1.23 -12.67
C TYR A 154 0.33 -2.21 -12.81
N LYS A 155 0.59 -3.42 -13.31
CA LYS A 155 -0.43 -4.48 -13.46
C LYS A 155 -0.67 -5.28 -12.16
N MET A 156 0.19 -5.12 -11.17
CA MET A 156 0.18 -5.84 -9.89
C MET A 156 -0.41 -4.93 -8.81
N THR A 157 -1.53 -4.30 -9.13
CA THR A 157 -2.19 -3.32 -8.25
C THR A 157 -3.64 -3.72 -7.98
N VAL A 158 -4.12 -3.34 -6.81
CA VAL A 158 -5.54 -3.30 -6.45
C VAL A 158 -5.94 -1.85 -6.19
N LEU A 159 -7.23 -1.58 -6.03
CA LEU A 159 -7.73 -0.24 -5.73
C LEU A 159 -8.33 -0.20 -4.32
N SER A 160 -8.05 0.87 -3.59
CA SER A 160 -8.82 1.23 -2.41
C SER A 160 -10.26 1.55 -2.83
N PRO A 161 -11.28 1.15 -2.04
CA PRO A 161 -12.65 1.56 -2.28
C PRO A 161 -12.77 3.08 -2.15
N GLU A 162 -13.70 3.71 -2.88
CA GLU A 162 -13.92 5.15 -2.71
C GLU A 162 -14.56 5.43 -1.33
N PRO A 163 -14.18 6.52 -0.65
CA PRO A 163 -14.89 7.00 0.54
C PRO A 163 -16.37 7.29 0.27
N SER A 164 -16.74 7.67 -0.96
CA SER A 164 -18.13 7.89 -1.41
C SER A 164 -18.96 6.61 -1.52
N ILE A 165 -18.32 5.43 -1.53
CA ILE A 165 -18.95 4.12 -1.67
C ILE A 165 -18.95 3.36 -0.34
N THR A 166 -18.30 3.87 0.71
CA THR A 166 -18.20 3.20 2.01
C THR A 166 -18.62 4.16 3.11
N PHE A 167 -19.57 3.76 3.96
CA PHE A 167 -19.93 4.52 5.15
C PHE A 167 -19.45 3.73 6.36
N THR A 168 -18.69 4.39 7.24
CA THR A 168 -18.25 3.79 8.50
C THR A 168 -19.21 4.20 9.60
N LEU A 169 -19.93 3.24 10.16
CA LEU A 169 -20.80 3.49 11.31
C LEU A 169 -19.97 3.30 12.58
N HIS A 170 -19.70 4.39 13.29
CA HIS A 170 -19.00 4.37 14.56
C HIS A 170 -20.01 4.13 15.69
N MET A 171 -19.83 3.07 16.46
CA MET A 171 -20.53 2.86 17.72
C MET A 171 -19.60 3.19 18.88
N VAL A 172 -20.11 3.96 19.84
CA VAL A 172 -19.44 4.16 21.13
C VAL A 172 -19.86 3.02 22.04
N CYS A 173 -18.93 2.13 22.35
CA CYS A 173 -19.12 1.01 23.25
C CYS A 173 -18.54 1.33 24.63
N ARG A 174 -19.11 0.75 25.69
CA ARG A 174 -18.58 0.87 27.06
C ARG A 174 -18.29 -0.52 27.62
N ASN A 175 -17.09 -0.72 28.14
CA ASN A 175 -16.76 -1.88 28.96
C ASN A 175 -16.28 -1.44 30.35
N GLN A 176 -15.67 -2.37 31.09
CA GLN A 176 -15.17 -2.16 32.45
C GLN A 176 -14.00 -1.15 32.49
N ASP A 177 -13.28 -0.99 31.38
CA ASP A 177 -12.06 -0.18 31.25
C ASP A 177 -12.32 1.20 30.62
N GLY A 178 -13.54 1.48 30.15
CA GLY A 178 -13.95 2.79 29.65
C GLY A 178 -14.82 2.76 28.40
N TYR A 179 -14.78 3.86 27.65
CA TYR A 179 -15.46 3.99 26.36
C TYR A 179 -14.46 3.69 25.23
N TYR A 180 -14.86 2.90 24.25
CA TYR A 180 -14.07 2.63 23.05
C TYR A 180 -14.94 2.73 21.79
N LEU A 181 -14.30 3.10 20.69
CA LEU A 181 -14.94 3.17 19.38
C LEU A 181 -14.83 1.82 18.70
N SER A 182 -15.97 1.22 18.35
CA SER A 182 -16.04 0.08 17.45
C SER A 182 -16.65 0.55 16.13
N CYS A 183 -16.10 0.15 14.99
CA CYS A 183 -16.64 0.51 13.68
C CYS A 183 -17.19 -0.69 12.94
N ILE A 184 -18.26 -0.47 12.17
CA ILE A 184 -18.72 -1.38 11.12
C ILE A 184 -18.63 -0.62 9.80
N THR A 185 -17.84 -1.12 8.85
CA THR A 185 -17.77 -0.58 7.50
C THR A 185 -18.87 -1.21 6.65
N ILE A 186 -19.82 -0.41 6.17
CA ILE A 186 -20.86 -0.87 5.26
C ILE A 186 -20.47 -0.42 3.85
N LYS A 187 -20.16 -1.38 2.98
CA LYS A 187 -20.01 -1.15 1.54
C LYS A 187 -21.37 -0.78 0.99
N LYS A 188 -21.52 0.42 0.42
CA LYS A 188 -22.70 0.79 -0.37
C LYS A 188 -22.79 -0.26 -1.48
N PRO A 189 -23.87 -1.04 -1.59
CA PRO A 189 -24.05 -1.87 -2.77
C PRO A 189 -24.09 -0.90 -3.95
N LEU A 190 -23.49 -1.27 -5.08
CA LEU A 190 -23.76 -0.61 -6.35
C LEU A 190 -25.22 -0.92 -6.70
N ILE A 191 -26.16 -0.23 -6.05
CA ILE A 191 -27.58 -0.36 -6.31
C ILE A 191 -27.84 0.44 -7.57
N THR A 192 -27.69 -0.23 -8.71
CA THR A 192 -28.09 0.30 -10.02
C THR A 192 -29.61 0.33 -10.15
N ASP A 193 -30.33 -0.44 -9.34
CA ASP A 193 -31.79 -0.47 -9.29
C ASP A 193 -32.31 -0.51 -7.84
N LEU A 194 -32.71 0.65 -7.33
CA LEU A 194 -33.25 0.83 -5.97
C LEU A 194 -34.58 0.09 -5.78
N ALA A 195 -35.36 -0.10 -6.85
CA ALA A 195 -36.61 -0.83 -6.81
C ALA A 195 -36.40 -2.32 -6.57
N LEU A 196 -35.33 -2.88 -7.15
CA LEU A 196 -35.00 -4.30 -7.01
C LEU A 196 -34.65 -4.68 -5.56
N TYR A 197 -34.01 -3.76 -4.82
CA TYR A 197 -33.46 -4.05 -3.50
C TYR A 197 -34.37 -3.62 -2.34
N TYR A 198 -35.10 -2.52 -2.49
CA TYR A 198 -35.92 -1.95 -1.42
C TYR A 198 -37.42 -1.88 -1.77
N GLY A 199 -37.80 -2.33 -2.97
CA GLY A 199 -39.16 -2.27 -3.48
C GLY A 199 -39.53 -0.90 -4.06
N ASN A 200 -40.51 -0.90 -4.95
CA ASN A 200 -40.99 0.31 -5.65
C ASN A 200 -41.49 1.40 -4.68
N ASP A 201 -42.05 1.00 -3.55
CA ASP A 201 -42.58 1.93 -2.54
C ASP A 201 -41.47 2.76 -1.90
N PHE A 202 -40.29 2.16 -1.69
CA PHE A 202 -39.12 2.86 -1.16
C PHE A 202 -38.55 3.88 -2.15
N VAL A 203 -38.57 3.59 -3.46
CA VAL A 203 -38.12 4.52 -4.49
C VAL A 203 -38.93 5.82 -4.46
N SER A 204 -40.25 5.71 -4.35
CA SER A 204 -41.13 6.89 -4.27
C SER A 204 -40.86 7.75 -3.02
N VAL A 205 -40.55 7.11 -1.88
CA VAL A 205 -40.17 7.81 -0.64
C VAL A 205 -38.81 8.47 -0.78
N HIS A 206 -37.82 7.77 -1.34
CA HIS A 206 -36.48 8.28 -1.59
C HIS A 206 -36.50 9.52 -2.51
N GLU A 207 -37.24 9.48 -3.61
CA GLU A 207 -37.38 10.62 -4.52
C GLU A 207 -38.03 11.83 -3.83
N LYS A 208 -39.03 11.62 -2.98
CA LYS A 208 -39.65 12.70 -2.18
C LYS A 208 -38.63 13.33 -1.23
N ILE A 209 -37.83 12.54 -0.54
CA ILE A 209 -36.80 13.03 0.38
C ILE A 209 -35.76 13.86 -0.38
N ILE A 210 -35.21 13.36 -1.49
CA ILE A 210 -34.23 14.10 -2.31
C ILE A 210 -34.83 15.40 -2.84
N LYS A 211 -36.07 15.38 -3.33
CA LYS A 211 -36.76 16.57 -3.82
C LYS A 211 -36.96 17.62 -2.72
N SER A 212 -37.32 17.20 -1.50
CA SER A 212 -37.47 18.07 -0.33
C SER A 212 -36.16 18.66 0.16
N LEU A 213 -35.07 17.89 0.12
CA LEU A 213 -33.73 18.38 0.49
C LEU A 213 -33.24 19.45 -0.50
N ASN A 214 -33.45 19.23 -1.81
CA ASN A 214 -33.07 20.19 -2.84
C ASN A 214 -33.98 21.44 -2.90
N THR A 215 -35.13 21.45 -2.21
CA THR A 215 -35.98 22.64 -2.10
C THR A 215 -35.63 23.52 -0.90
N LEU A 216 -34.86 23.02 0.07
CA LEU A 216 -34.39 23.79 1.22
C LEU A 216 -33.21 24.72 0.90
N GLU A 217 -32.52 24.53 -0.23
CA GLU A 217 -31.39 25.38 -0.66
C GLU A 217 -31.82 26.69 -1.38
N ASN A 218 -33.11 26.91 -1.63
CA ASN A 218 -33.63 28.09 -2.36
C ASN A 218 -34.42 29.09 -1.49
N LYS A 219 -34.04 29.24 -0.21
CA LYS A 219 -34.55 30.31 0.67
C LYS A 219 -33.40 31.00 1.38
#